data_AF-A0A9D1CUX1-F1
#
_entry.id   AF-A0A9D1CUX1-F1
#
_cell.length_a   1.000
_cell.length_b   1.000
_cell.length_c   1.000
_cell.angle_alpha   90.00
_cell.angle_beta   90.00
_cell.angle_gamma   90.00
#
_symmetry.space_group_name_H-M   'P 1'
#
loop_
_entity.id
_entity.type
_entity.pdbx_description
1 polymer ?
#
loop_
_entity_poly.entity_id
_entity_poly.type
_entity_poly.pdbx_seq_one_letter_code
_entity_poly.pdbx_strand_id
1 'polypeptide(L)'
;MSDNISLSVTLLITGFVVVFLVLILLIAIIKLYSTAVYNAQNRSAQKKAEKERQARLAEQEALKKEQVVSSVQSPSDEANGAGVSLETVAVITAAVDAMYGTGRAKVKSIKRLPRTRPVWSTAGLMDQTKPF
;
A
#
# COMPACT_ATOMS: atom_id res chain seq x y z
N MET A 1 2.82 -53.75 -14.86
CA MET A 1 1.92 -52.64 -14.49
C MET A 1 2.63 -51.61 -13.60
N SER A 2 3.55 -52.05 -12.73
CA SER A 2 4.44 -51.22 -11.90
C SER A 2 5.39 -50.31 -12.69
N ASP A 3 5.96 -50.76 -13.79
CA ASP A 3 6.99 -49.98 -14.50
C ASP A 3 6.44 -48.71 -15.16
N ASN A 4 5.19 -48.77 -15.65
CA ASN A 4 4.49 -47.61 -16.18
C ASN A 4 4.21 -46.57 -15.08
N ILE A 5 3.90 -47.02 -13.87
CA ILE A 5 3.67 -46.13 -12.72
C ILE A 5 4.96 -45.38 -12.36
N SER A 6 6.10 -46.07 -12.36
CA SER A 6 7.40 -45.46 -12.05
C SER A 6 7.84 -44.45 -13.11
N LEU A 7 7.60 -44.74 -14.40
CA LEU A 7 7.88 -43.80 -15.49
C LEU A 7 6.97 -42.56 -15.40
N SER A 8 5.66 -42.74 -15.19
CA SER A 8 4.73 -41.62 -15.05
C SER A 8 5.06 -40.74 -13.83
N VAL A 9 5.37 -41.34 -12.67
CA VAL A 9 5.75 -40.60 -11.47
C VAL A 9 7.05 -39.82 -11.71
N THR A 10 8.04 -40.42 -12.37
CA THR A 10 9.31 -39.76 -12.70
C THR A 10 9.10 -38.56 -13.63
N LEU A 11 8.25 -38.70 -14.66
CA LEU A 11 7.90 -37.62 -15.57
C LEU A 11 7.16 -36.48 -14.86
N LEU A 12 6.22 -36.80 -13.96
CA LEU A 12 5.51 -35.80 -13.16
C LEU A 12 6.45 -35.01 -12.25
N ILE A 13 7.34 -35.70 -11.53
CA ILE A 13 8.31 -35.07 -10.64
C ILE A 13 9.28 -34.21 -11.45
N THR A 14 9.80 -34.73 -12.56
CA THR A 14 10.72 -34.00 -13.44
C THR A 14 10.05 -32.76 -14.03
N GLY A 15 8.80 -32.87 -14.47
CA GLY A 15 8.00 -31.72 -14.94
C GLY A 15 7.83 -30.66 -13.86
N PHE A 16 7.55 -31.07 -12.62
CA PHE A 16 7.44 -30.15 -11.49
C PHE A 16 8.76 -29.40 -11.23
N VAL A 17 9.88 -30.12 -11.22
CA VAL A 17 11.22 -29.53 -11.02
C VAL A 17 11.55 -28.55 -12.14
N VAL A 18 11.29 -28.91 -13.40
CA VAL A 18 11.54 -28.05 -14.56
C VAL A 18 10.68 -26.78 -14.48
N VAL A 19 9.39 -26.88 -14.14
CA VAL A 19 8.51 -25.72 -13.98
C VAL A 19 9.02 -24.78 -12.88
N PHE A 20 9.45 -25.32 -11.74
CA PHE A 20 10.03 -24.52 -10.66
C PHE A 20 11.31 -23.80 -11.09
N LEU A 21 12.22 -24.47 -11.80
CA LEU A 21 13.44 -23.85 -12.33
C LEU A 21 13.12 -22.69 -13.27
N VAL A 22 12.17 -22.86 -14.19
CA VAL A 22 11.75 -21.79 -15.12
C VAL A 22 11.12 -20.62 -14.36
N LEU A 23 10.28 -20.89 -13.35
CA LEU A 23 9.68 -19.84 -12.52
C LEU A 23 10.74 -19.05 -11.76
N ILE A 24 11.71 -19.74 -11.13
CA ILE A 24 12.81 -19.12 -10.40
C ILE A 24 13.67 -18.29 -11.34
N LEU A 25 14.00 -18.80 -12.53
CA LEU A 25 14.76 -18.06 -13.55
C LEU A 25 14.04 -16.78 -13.97
N LEU A 26 12.72 -16.86 -14.24
CA LEU A 26 11.91 -15.70 -14.63
C LEU A 26 11.86 -14.66 -13.52
N ILE A 27 11.64 -15.10 -12.27
CA ILE A 27 11.65 -14.23 -11.08
C ILE A 27 13.04 -13.59 -10.89
N ALA A 28 14.12 -14.34 -11.08
CA ALA A 28 15.49 -13.84 -10.96
C ALA A 28 15.78 -12.74 -11.99
N ILE A 29 15.37 -12.96 -13.24
CA ILE A 29 15.50 -11.96 -14.32
C ILE A 29 14.67 -10.72 -14.01
N ILE A 30 13.40 -10.87 -13.62
CA ILE A 30 12.53 -9.75 -13.22
C ILE A 30 13.12 -9.03 -12.01
N LYS A 31 13.67 -9.74 -11.02
CA LYS A 31 14.35 -9.14 -9.87
C LYS A 31 15.62 -8.41 -10.26
N LEU A 32 16.38 -8.90 -11.24
CA LEU A 32 17.60 -8.24 -11.70
C LEU A 32 17.26 -6.97 -12.48
N TYR A 33 16.26 -7.00 -13.36
CA TYR A 33 15.71 -5.79 -14.00
C TYR A 33 15.08 -4.84 -12.98
N SER A 34 14.31 -5.37 -12.03
CA SER A 34 13.70 -4.60 -10.94
C SER A 34 14.77 -3.96 -10.06
N THR A 35 15.85 -4.67 -9.74
CA THR A 35 16.98 -4.17 -8.95
C THR A 35 17.83 -3.18 -9.76
N ALA A 36 18.04 -3.41 -11.05
CA ALA A 36 18.76 -2.50 -11.93
C ALA A 36 17.99 -1.18 -12.12
N VAL A 37 16.66 -1.26 -12.31
CA VAL A 37 15.76 -0.09 -12.33
C VAL A 37 15.69 0.55 -10.96
N TYR A 38 15.70 -0.22 -9.87
CA TYR A 38 15.77 0.29 -8.50
C TYR A 38 17.12 0.96 -8.22
N ASN A 39 18.23 0.51 -8.81
CA ASN A 39 19.53 1.17 -8.72
C ASN A 39 19.59 2.47 -9.55
N ALA A 40 18.97 2.49 -10.73
CA ALA A 40 18.80 3.70 -11.52
C ALA A 40 17.85 4.71 -10.84
N GLN A 41 16.78 4.21 -10.22
CA GLN A 41 15.92 4.99 -9.35
C GLN A 41 16.64 5.40 -8.07
N ASN A 42 17.55 4.62 -7.49
CA ASN A 42 18.29 5.03 -6.28
C ASN A 42 19.30 6.14 -6.56
N ARG A 43 19.87 6.26 -7.76
CA ARG A 43 20.64 7.46 -8.13
C ARG A 43 19.78 8.72 -8.28
N SER A 44 18.50 8.59 -8.62
CA SER A 44 17.55 9.71 -8.72
C SER A 44 16.68 9.92 -7.47
N ALA A 45 16.56 8.89 -6.64
CA ALA A 45 15.88 8.85 -5.36
C ALA A 45 16.84 9.19 -4.22
N GLN A 46 18.16 9.06 -4.35
CA GLN A 46 19.10 9.70 -3.44
C GLN A 46 19.07 11.23 -3.63
N LYS A 47 19.01 11.75 -4.86
CA LYS A 47 18.83 13.20 -5.08
C LYS A 47 17.45 13.73 -4.66
N LYS A 48 16.38 12.91 -4.72
CA LYS A 48 15.05 13.28 -4.18
C LYS A 48 14.94 13.08 -2.67
N ALA A 49 15.47 11.99 -2.12
CA ALA A 49 15.46 11.69 -0.69
C ALA A 49 16.47 12.51 0.11
N GLU A 50 17.53 13.05 -0.50
CA GLU A 50 18.45 13.99 0.17
C GLU A 50 17.85 15.40 0.20
N LYS A 51 17.13 15.84 -0.84
CA LYS A 51 16.29 17.05 -0.75
C LYS A 51 15.14 16.90 0.26
N GLU A 52 14.55 15.71 0.36
CA GLU A 52 13.47 15.41 1.30
C GLU A 52 13.98 15.15 2.73
N ARG A 53 15.23 14.67 2.92
CA ARG A 53 15.90 14.56 4.22
C ARG A 53 16.49 15.87 4.72
N GLN A 54 17.06 16.71 3.87
CA GLN A 54 17.55 18.03 4.29
C GLN A 54 16.40 18.99 4.62
N ALA A 55 15.27 18.90 3.91
CA ALA A 55 14.04 19.60 4.30
C ALA A 55 13.50 19.09 5.65
N ARG A 56 13.52 17.76 5.88
CA ARG A 56 13.08 17.16 7.16
C ARG A 56 14.02 17.40 8.34
N LEU A 57 15.31 17.63 8.12
CA LEU A 57 16.28 17.89 9.20
C LEU A 57 16.29 19.36 9.63
N ALA A 58 16.15 20.31 8.68
CA ALA A 58 15.96 21.72 9.02
C ALA A 58 14.63 21.97 9.75
N GLU A 59 13.59 21.20 9.44
CA GLU A 59 12.28 21.29 10.10
C GLU A 59 12.28 20.57 11.47
N GLN A 60 13.04 19.49 11.65
CA GLN A 60 13.17 18.80 12.94
C GLN A 60 13.99 19.56 13.98
N GLU A 61 15.01 20.34 13.60
CA GLU A 61 15.75 21.16 14.57
C GLU A 61 14.97 22.42 15.00
N ALA A 62 14.09 22.95 14.16
CA ALA A 62 13.17 24.01 14.56
C ALA A 62 12.05 23.48 15.49
N LEU A 63 11.49 22.29 15.18
CA LEU A 63 10.40 21.69 15.97
C LEU A 63 10.84 21.21 17.36
N LYS A 64 12.11 20.83 17.56
CA LYS A 64 12.57 20.33 18.87
C LYS A 64 12.73 21.42 19.93
N LYS A 65 12.82 22.70 19.55
CA LYS A 65 12.79 23.81 20.53
C LYS A 65 11.39 24.26 20.93
N GLU A 66 10.37 24.00 20.10
CA GLU A 66 8.99 24.42 20.37
C GLU A 66 8.16 23.33 21.06
N GLN A 67 8.64 22.08 21.03
CA GLN A 67 8.04 20.93 21.71
C GLN A 67 8.04 21.02 23.25
N VAL A 68 8.65 22.05 23.85
CA VAL A 68 8.58 22.29 25.30
C VAL A 68 7.39 23.17 25.68
N VAL A 69 6.74 23.88 24.74
CA VAL A 69 5.71 24.88 25.10
C VAL A 69 4.29 24.52 24.66
N SER A 70 4.08 23.77 23.58
CA SER A 70 2.71 23.44 23.14
C SER A 70 2.29 22.03 23.56
N SER A 71 1.96 21.87 24.85
CA SER A 71 1.15 20.74 25.33
C SER A 71 -0.33 20.86 24.92
N VAL A 72 -0.65 21.65 23.88
CA VAL A 72 -2.03 21.97 23.50
C VAL A 72 -2.07 22.19 21.98
N GLN A 73 -1.97 21.14 21.17
CA GLN A 73 -2.47 21.27 19.80
C GLN A 73 -3.00 19.95 19.25
N SER A 74 -4.33 19.92 19.21
CA SER A 74 -5.18 18.91 18.58
C SER A 74 -4.73 18.60 17.14
N PRO A 75 -4.77 17.34 16.70
CA PRO A 75 -4.43 16.94 15.34
C PRO A 75 -5.62 17.24 14.41
N SER A 76 -5.80 18.50 14.02
CA SER A 76 -6.95 18.93 13.20
C SER A 76 -6.61 19.68 11.91
N ASP A 77 -5.33 19.88 11.57
CA ASP A 77 -4.98 20.86 10.53
C ASP A 77 -4.85 20.32 9.08
N GLU A 78 -4.92 19.01 8.83
CA GLU A 78 -5.01 18.47 7.44
C GLU A 78 -6.41 17.94 7.06
N ALA A 79 -7.39 17.99 7.97
CA ALA A 79 -8.76 17.53 7.73
C ALA A 79 -9.67 18.60 7.10
N ASN A 80 -9.18 19.81 6.86
CA ASN A 80 -10.03 20.96 6.53
C ASN A 80 -10.19 21.27 5.03
N GLY A 81 -9.65 20.43 4.14
CA GLY A 81 -9.66 20.68 2.69
C GLY A 81 -10.94 20.29 1.93
N ALA A 82 -11.96 19.69 2.56
CA ALA A 82 -13.11 19.13 1.83
C ALA A 82 -14.44 19.05 2.60
N GLY A 83 -14.75 20.04 3.44
CA GLY A 83 -16.08 20.17 4.05
C GLY A 83 -16.48 19.00 4.97
N VAL A 84 -15.50 18.40 5.66
CA VAL A 84 -15.73 17.32 6.65
C VAL A 84 -15.67 17.94 8.04
N SER A 85 -16.76 17.82 8.81
CA SER A 85 -16.82 18.35 10.18
C SER A 85 -15.92 17.55 11.12
N LEU A 86 -15.38 18.22 12.14
CA LEU A 86 -14.55 17.60 13.19
C LEU A 86 -15.30 16.48 13.93
N GLU A 87 -16.62 16.60 14.07
CA GLU A 87 -17.49 15.54 14.61
C GLU A 87 -17.41 14.26 13.77
N THR A 88 -17.48 14.40 12.44
CA THR A 88 -17.38 13.26 11.52
C THR A 88 -16.00 12.62 11.64
N VAL A 89 -14.95 13.43 11.74
CA VAL A 89 -13.57 12.95 11.91
C VAL A 89 -13.43 12.17 13.23
N ALA A 90 -13.94 12.71 14.34
CA ALA A 90 -13.89 12.09 15.66
C ALA A 90 -14.63 10.74 15.68
N VAL A 91 -15.85 10.69 15.12
CA VAL A 91 -16.63 9.45 15.03
C VAL A 91 -15.92 8.41 14.17
N ILE A 92 -15.34 8.80 13.03
CA ILE A 92 -14.58 7.88 12.16
C ILE A 92 -13.34 7.37 12.91
N THR A 93 -12.61 8.24 13.62
CA THR A 93 -11.43 7.81 14.38
C THR A 93 -11.79 6.84 15.49
N ALA A 94 -12.87 7.10 16.24
CA ALA A 94 -13.33 6.21 17.31
C ALA A 94 -13.83 4.86 16.75
N ALA A 95 -14.52 4.87 15.62
CA ALA A 95 -14.98 3.64 14.97
C ALA A 95 -13.79 2.79 14.48
N VAL A 96 -12.77 3.41 13.90
CA VAL A 96 -11.54 2.72 13.48
C VAL A 96 -10.83 2.13 14.70
N ASP A 97 -10.76 2.87 15.80
CA ASP A 97 -10.14 2.39 17.05
C ASP A 97 -10.94 1.23 17.67
N ALA A 98 -12.27 1.24 17.56
CA ALA A 98 -13.12 0.13 17.99
C ALA A 98 -12.98 -1.11 17.08
N MET A 99 -12.85 -0.94 15.77
CA MET A 99 -12.73 -2.05 14.82
C MET A 99 -11.36 -2.71 14.83
N TYR A 100 -10.29 -1.92 14.89
CA TYR A 100 -8.90 -2.42 14.84
C TYR A 100 -8.28 -2.58 16.23
N GLY A 101 -8.96 -2.09 17.27
CA GLY A 101 -8.47 -2.04 18.64
C GLY A 101 -7.58 -0.83 18.92
N THR A 102 -7.58 -0.42 20.19
CA THR A 102 -6.97 0.82 20.66
C THR A 102 -5.50 0.95 20.22
N GLY A 103 -5.19 2.01 19.47
CA GLY A 103 -3.82 2.35 19.06
C GLY A 103 -3.21 1.46 17.96
N ARG A 104 -3.99 0.58 17.32
CA ARG A 104 -3.50 -0.29 16.24
C ARG A 104 -3.61 0.29 14.84
N ALA A 105 -4.40 1.35 14.66
CA ALA A 105 -4.62 1.99 13.36
C ALA A 105 -4.48 3.51 13.47
N LYS A 106 -3.76 4.12 12.50
CA LYS A 106 -3.61 5.57 12.38
C LYS A 106 -4.31 6.07 11.13
N VAL A 107 -5.27 6.97 11.30
CA VAL A 107 -5.99 7.60 10.19
C VAL A 107 -5.07 8.63 9.54
N LYS A 108 -4.68 8.38 8.27
CA LYS A 108 -3.78 9.25 7.51
C LYS A 108 -4.51 10.36 6.75
N SER A 109 -5.70 10.08 6.23
CA SER A 109 -6.53 11.07 5.55
C SER A 109 -7.99 10.63 5.54
N ILE A 110 -8.89 11.62 5.55
CA ILE A 110 -10.33 11.41 5.41
C ILE A 110 -10.78 12.28 4.23
N LYS A 111 -11.29 11.62 3.19
CA LYS A 111 -11.82 12.30 2.00
C LYS A 111 -13.24 11.83 1.75
N ARG A 112 -14.16 12.76 1.54
CA ARG A 112 -15.51 12.43 1.06
C ARG A 112 -15.39 11.89 -0.36
N LEU A 113 -15.96 10.70 -0.57
CA LEU A 113 -16.14 10.20 -1.93
C LEU A 113 -17.14 11.12 -2.65
N PRO A 114 -16.85 11.50 -3.91
CA PRO A 114 -17.84 12.20 -4.73
C PRO A 114 -19.10 11.34 -4.83
N ARG A 115 -20.28 11.98 -4.95
CA ARG A 115 -21.57 11.27 -5.11
C ARG A 115 -21.64 10.41 -6.38
N THR A 116 -20.66 10.52 -7.27
CA THR A 116 -20.52 9.72 -8.48
C THR A 116 -20.02 8.32 -8.14
N ARG A 117 -20.78 7.29 -8.50
CA ARG A 117 -20.32 5.89 -8.36
C ARG A 117 -19.13 5.62 -9.29
N PRO A 118 -18.11 4.88 -8.85
CA PRO A 118 -17.00 4.48 -9.72
C PRO A 118 -17.50 3.51 -10.79
N VAL A 119 -16.86 3.55 -11.96
CA VAL A 119 -17.25 2.79 -13.17
C VAL A 119 -17.33 1.28 -12.91
N TRP A 120 -16.52 0.75 -11.99
CA TRP A 120 -16.60 -0.66 -11.59
C TRP A 120 -17.84 -1.00 -10.75
N SER A 121 -18.30 -0.09 -9.89
CA SER A 121 -19.53 -0.29 -9.12
C SER A 121 -20.78 -0.26 -10.01
N THR A 122 -20.77 0.56 -11.05
CA THR A 122 -21.85 0.60 -12.03
C THR A 122 -21.83 -0.60 -12.97
N ALA A 123 -20.63 -1.01 -13.44
CA ALA A 123 -20.48 -2.15 -14.34
C ALA A 123 -21.01 -3.46 -13.73
N GLY A 124 -20.65 -3.76 -12.48
CA GLY A 124 -21.13 -4.97 -11.80
C GLY A 124 -22.65 -4.97 -11.63
N LEU A 125 -23.26 -3.82 -11.31
CA LEU A 125 -24.71 -3.71 -11.20
C LEU A 125 -25.39 -3.92 -12.55
N MET A 126 -24.86 -3.31 -13.62
CA MET A 126 -25.40 -3.47 -14.99
C MET A 126 -25.33 -4.93 -15.46
N ASP A 127 -24.25 -5.65 -15.14
CA ASP A 127 -24.13 -7.08 -15.45
C ASP A 127 -25.05 -7.97 -14.62
N GLN A 128 -25.33 -7.60 -13.37
CA GLN A 128 -26.24 -8.33 -12.48
C GLN A 128 -27.72 -8.07 -12.76
N THR A 129 -28.08 -6.91 -13.30
CA THR A 129 -29.47 -6.52 -13.56
C THR A 129 -29.88 -6.63 -15.03
N LYS A 130 -29.04 -7.20 -15.89
CA LYS A 130 -29.46 -7.46 -17.27
C LYS A 130 -30.58 -8.52 -17.29
N PRO A 131 -31.66 -8.30 -18.04
CA PRO A 131 -32.73 -9.29 -18.17
C PRO A 131 -32.20 -10.56 -18.87
N PHE A 132 -32.76 -11.70 -18.49
CA PHE A 132 -32.47 -13.02 -19.09
C PHE A 132 -33.21 -13.21 -20.42
#